data_AF-A0AAV4WD59-F1
#
_entry.id   AF-A0AAV4WD59-F1
#
_cell.length_a   1.000
_cell.length_b   1.000
_cell.length_c   1.000
_cell.angle_alpha   90.00
_cell.angle_beta   90.00
_cell.angle_gamma   90.00
#
_symmetry.space_group_name_H-M   'P 1'
#
loop_
_entity.id
_entity.type
_entity.pdbx_description
1 polymer ?
#
loop_
_entity_poly.entity_id
_entity_poly.type
_entity_poly.pdbx_seq_one_letter_code
_entity_poly.pdbx_strand_id
1 'polypeptide(L)'
;VLNLSNPSKKFKVEMNAKQLFMTGCVLLYRNINIVVVEGGPKQQKKFKQLMLHRIKWAEEQACKDGTDQGEKVENKCMLVWEGSVVHRNFGDIVFKLCPTETFAREFFRKRGVEHYWDLVYGMSVLEASEDS
;
A
#
# COMPACT_ATOMS: atom_id res chain seq x y z
N VAL A 1 1.51 2.01 -3.71
CA VAL A 1 1.01 3.36 -4.11
C VAL A 1 2.14 4.33 -3.87
N LEU A 2 2.45 5.20 -4.82
CA LEU A 2 3.60 6.11 -4.68
C LEU A 2 3.35 7.21 -3.64
N ASN A 3 2.15 7.79 -3.63
CA ASN A 3 1.76 8.84 -2.68
C ASN A 3 0.35 8.57 -2.12
N LEU A 4 0.20 8.55 -0.79
CA LEU A 4 -1.08 8.41 -0.07
C LEU A 4 -1.27 9.50 0.98
N SER A 5 -0.76 10.71 0.73
CA SER A 5 -0.88 11.83 1.67
C SER A 5 -2.26 12.50 1.65
N ASN A 6 -3.02 12.38 0.56
CA ASN A 6 -4.34 13.02 0.45
C ASN A 6 -5.35 12.42 1.46
N PRO A 7 -5.90 13.25 2.37
CA PRO A 7 -6.87 12.80 3.37
C PRO A 7 -8.13 12.17 2.77
N SER A 8 -8.62 12.66 1.63
CA SER A 8 -9.80 12.12 0.97
C SER A 8 -9.57 10.72 0.41
N LYS A 9 -8.39 10.47 -0.20
CA LYS A 9 -8.03 9.13 -0.68
C LYS A 9 -7.80 8.18 0.48
N LYS A 10 -7.09 8.63 1.51
CA LYS A 10 -6.88 7.88 2.76
C LYS A 10 -8.20 7.46 3.41
N PHE A 11 -9.15 8.40 3.53
CA PHE A 11 -10.48 8.13 4.06
C PHE A 11 -11.26 7.12 3.22
N LYS A 12 -11.19 7.22 1.88
CA LYS A 12 -11.82 6.23 0.99
C LYS A 12 -11.26 4.83 1.23
N VAL A 13 -9.93 4.68 1.31
CA VAL A 13 -9.27 3.39 1.59
C VAL A 13 -9.74 2.84 2.93
N GLU A 14 -9.69 3.65 3.98
CA GLU A 14 -10.05 3.25 5.34
C GLU A 14 -11.53 2.84 5.45
N MET A 15 -12.44 3.72 5.01
CA MET A 15 -13.87 3.50 5.16
C MET A 15 -14.37 2.34 4.32
N ASN A 16 -13.88 2.17 3.08
CA ASN A 16 -14.31 1.03 2.27
C ASN A 16 -13.79 -0.29 2.85
N ALA A 17 -12.58 -0.32 3.40
CA ALA A 17 -12.09 -1.52 4.05
C ALA A 17 -12.91 -1.87 5.30
N LYS A 18 -13.23 -0.87 6.13
CA LYS A 18 -14.11 -1.03 7.30
C LYS A 18 -15.53 -1.49 6.91
N GLN A 19 -16.15 -0.84 5.94
CA GLN A 19 -17.49 -1.18 5.44
C GLN A 19 -17.56 -2.59 4.83
N LEU A 20 -16.45 -3.06 4.23
CA LEU A 20 -16.36 -4.41 3.69
C LEU A 20 -15.94 -5.45 4.73
N PHE A 21 -15.76 -5.07 6.00
CA PHE A 21 -15.28 -5.94 7.09
C PHE A 21 -13.95 -6.64 6.74
N MET A 22 -13.07 -5.90 6.07
CA MET A 22 -11.73 -6.38 5.71
C MET A 22 -10.74 -6.06 6.82
N THR A 23 -9.78 -6.95 7.01
CA THR A 23 -8.66 -6.77 7.93
C THR A 23 -7.43 -6.36 7.14
N GLY A 24 -6.41 -5.79 7.81
CA GLY A 24 -5.19 -5.41 7.10
C GLY A 24 -4.43 -4.25 7.72
N CYS A 25 -3.59 -3.61 6.91
CA CYS A 25 -2.86 -2.42 7.30
C CYS A 25 -2.52 -1.54 6.11
N VAL A 26 -2.35 -0.25 6.38
CA VAL A 26 -1.74 0.70 5.47
C VAL A 26 -0.42 1.17 6.08
N LEU A 27 0.69 0.77 5.46
CA LEU A 27 2.02 1.19 5.84
C LEU A 27 2.44 2.39 4.97
N LEU A 28 2.86 3.47 5.61
CA LEU A 28 3.38 4.67 4.96
C LEU A 28 4.90 4.70 5.16
N TYR A 29 5.66 4.67 4.07
CA TYR A 29 7.11 4.75 4.08
C TYR A 29 7.60 5.51 2.84
N ARG A 30 8.13 6.73 2.99
CA ARG A 30 8.64 7.57 1.89
C ARG A 30 7.69 7.54 0.67
N ASN A 31 8.15 7.02 -0.47
CA ASN A 31 7.39 6.84 -1.71
C ASN A 31 6.78 5.46 -1.91
N ILE A 32 6.84 4.61 -0.89
CA ILE A 32 6.35 3.24 -0.94
C ILE A 32 5.26 3.12 0.13
N ASN A 33 4.03 3.44 -0.27
CA ASN A 33 2.85 3.23 0.55
C ASN A 33 2.27 1.85 0.22
N ILE A 34 2.24 0.98 1.22
CA ILE A 34 1.79 -0.41 1.09
C ILE A 34 0.42 -0.54 1.71
N VAL A 35 -0.53 -1.08 0.96
CA VAL A 35 -1.88 -1.38 1.42
C VAL A 35 -2.06 -2.89 1.38
N VAL A 36 -2.11 -3.51 2.56
CA VAL A 36 -2.38 -4.94 2.71
C VAL A 36 -3.81 -5.10 3.19
N VAL A 37 -4.59 -5.92 2.49
CA VAL A 37 -5.98 -6.23 2.83
C VAL A 37 -6.23 -7.73 2.78
N GLU A 38 -6.93 -8.22 3.79
CA GLU A 38 -7.33 -9.61 3.96
C GLU A 38 -8.85 -9.66 4.10
N GLY A 39 -9.48 -10.57 3.35
CA GLY A 39 -10.93 -10.67 3.29
C GLY A 39 -11.38 -11.75 2.33
N GLY A 40 -12.69 -11.94 2.22
CA GLY A 40 -13.26 -12.90 1.28
C GLY A 40 -13.15 -12.45 -0.18
N PRO A 41 -13.27 -13.36 -1.15
CA PRO A 41 -13.06 -13.06 -2.58
C PRO A 41 -14.01 -11.98 -3.12
N LYS A 42 -15.25 -11.91 -2.61
CA LYS A 42 -16.21 -10.86 -2.97
C LYS A 42 -15.78 -9.48 -2.47
N GLN A 43 -15.22 -9.40 -1.26
CA GLN A 43 -14.71 -8.15 -0.68
C GLN A 43 -13.46 -7.70 -1.43
N GLN A 44 -12.53 -8.63 -1.70
CA GLN A 44 -11.32 -8.37 -2.49
C GLN A 44 -11.64 -7.81 -3.88
N LYS A 45 -12.60 -8.41 -4.61
CA LYS A 45 -13.02 -7.89 -5.93
C LYS A 45 -13.52 -6.45 -5.87
N LYS A 46 -14.34 -6.11 -4.86
CA LYS A 46 -14.83 -4.74 -4.66
C LYS A 46 -13.71 -3.77 -4.30
N PHE A 47 -12.80 -4.18 -3.41
CA PHE A 47 -11.69 -3.34 -2.97
C PHE A 47 -10.66 -3.13 -4.08
N LYS A 48 -10.37 -4.16 -4.88
CA LYS A 48 -9.52 -4.06 -6.07
C LYS A 48 -10.09 -3.08 -7.09
N GLN A 49 -11.40 -3.13 -7.36
CA GLN A 49 -12.06 -2.15 -8.23
C GLN A 49 -11.97 -0.72 -7.67
N LEU A 50 -12.12 -0.56 -6.35
CA LEU A 50 -11.91 0.73 -5.69
C LEU A 50 -10.49 1.26 -5.92
N MET A 51 -9.48 0.46 -5.62
CA MET A 51 -8.08 0.86 -5.65
C MET A 51 -7.57 1.07 -7.07
N LEU A 52 -7.90 0.20 -8.03
CA LEU A 52 -7.31 0.28 -9.37
C LEU A 52 -8.09 1.16 -10.34
N HIS A 53 -9.41 1.28 -10.19
CA HIS A 53 -10.26 1.96 -11.18
C HIS A 53 -11.00 3.18 -10.66
N ARG A 54 -11.49 3.16 -9.40
CA ARG A 54 -12.35 4.24 -8.89
C ARG A 54 -11.55 5.38 -8.26
N ILE A 55 -10.42 5.10 -7.63
CA ILE A 55 -9.55 6.14 -7.10
C ILE A 55 -8.58 6.55 -8.21
N LYS A 56 -8.66 7.82 -8.60
CA LYS A 56 -7.77 8.41 -9.59
C LYS A 56 -6.47 8.83 -8.92
N TRP A 57 -5.46 7.96 -8.96
CA TRP A 57 -4.17 8.20 -8.28
C TRP A 57 -3.36 9.29 -8.98
N ALA A 58 -3.34 9.29 -10.31
CA ALA A 58 -2.60 10.20 -11.19
C ALA A 58 -2.86 11.70 -10.97
N GLU A 59 -4.04 12.06 -10.42
CA GLU A 59 -4.37 13.47 -10.11
C GLU A 59 -3.44 14.09 -9.07
N GLU A 60 -2.70 13.26 -8.31
CA GLU A 60 -1.68 13.72 -7.37
C GLU A 60 -0.29 13.43 -7.90
N GLN A 61 0.60 14.39 -7.73
CA GLN A 61 2.01 14.18 -8.01
C GLN A 61 2.67 13.47 -6.82
N ALA A 62 3.44 12.44 -7.12
CA ALA A 62 4.41 11.86 -6.21
C ALA A 62 5.78 12.50 -6.49
N CYS A 63 6.68 12.53 -5.51
CA CYS A 63 8.07 12.96 -5.75
C CYS A 63 8.92 11.70 -5.89
N LYS A 64 9.83 11.61 -6.86
CA LYS A 64 10.64 10.40 -7.13
C LYS A 64 11.50 9.98 -5.94
N ASP A 65 11.95 10.96 -5.15
CA ASP A 65 12.84 10.75 -3.98
C ASP A 65 12.12 10.82 -2.61
N GLY A 66 10.85 11.24 -2.60
CA GLY A 66 10.04 11.31 -1.38
C GLY A 66 10.35 12.54 -0.53
N THR A 67 11.05 13.48 -1.13
CA THR A 67 11.27 14.85 -0.67
C THR A 67 10.48 15.81 -1.57
N ASP A 68 9.97 16.92 -1.02
CA ASP A 68 9.19 17.93 -1.77
C ASP A 68 9.98 18.64 -2.90
N GLN A 69 11.27 18.33 -3.05
CA GLN A 69 12.19 18.93 -4.02
C GLN A 69 12.56 17.99 -5.18
N GLY A 70 12.11 16.73 -5.12
CA GLY A 70 12.41 15.74 -6.16
C GLY A 70 11.58 15.91 -7.43
N GLU A 71 11.99 15.22 -8.49
CA GLU A 71 11.25 15.17 -9.74
C GLU A 71 9.84 14.61 -9.51
N LYS A 72 8.83 15.28 -10.09
CA LYS A 72 7.44 14.91 -9.87
C LYS A 72 7.05 13.80 -10.84
N VAL A 73 6.77 12.64 -10.28
CA VAL A 73 6.29 11.45 -10.99
C VAL A 73 4.79 11.26 -10.81
N GLU A 74 4.15 10.65 -11.79
CA GLU A 74 2.73 10.32 -11.74
C GLU A 74 2.46 9.30 -10.63
N ASN A 75 1.55 9.61 -9.71
CA ASN A 75 1.20 8.69 -8.64
C ASN A 75 0.40 7.51 -9.19
N LYS A 76 0.97 6.29 -9.09
CA LYS A 76 0.31 5.04 -9.49
C LYS A 76 0.00 4.12 -8.31
N CYS A 77 -1.07 3.36 -8.46
CA CYS A 77 -1.42 2.23 -7.60
C CYS A 77 -1.33 0.95 -8.42
N MET A 78 -0.56 -0.02 -7.93
CA MET A 78 -0.36 -1.29 -8.59
C MET A 78 -0.70 -2.43 -7.65
N LEU A 79 -1.19 -3.52 -8.23
CA LEU A 79 -1.37 -4.78 -7.53
C LEU A 79 -0.06 -5.54 -7.56
N VAL A 80 0.57 -5.68 -6.38
CA VAL A 80 1.85 -6.40 -6.21
C VAL A 80 1.61 -7.90 -6.09
N TRP A 81 0.60 -8.30 -5.31
CA TRP A 81 0.28 -9.70 -5.06
C TRP A 81 -1.20 -9.88 -4.74
N GLU A 82 -1.77 -11.00 -5.20
CA GLU A 82 -3.12 -11.44 -4.90
C GLU A 82 -3.09 -12.96 -4.69
N GLY A 83 -3.64 -13.44 -3.57
CA GLY A 83 -3.65 -14.86 -3.26
C GLY A 83 -4.43 -15.19 -2.01
N SER A 84 -4.40 -16.47 -1.64
CA SER A 84 -5.05 -17.00 -0.44
C SER A 84 -4.01 -17.37 0.60
N VAL A 85 -4.30 -17.06 1.86
CA VAL A 85 -3.50 -17.45 3.03
C VAL A 85 -4.35 -18.32 3.95
N VAL A 86 -3.70 -19.17 4.74
CA VAL A 86 -4.38 -20.14 5.63
C VAL A 86 -5.18 -19.43 6.73
N HIS A 87 -4.66 -18.32 7.26
CA HIS A 87 -5.29 -17.52 8.29
C HIS A 87 -5.03 -16.02 8.06
N ARG A 88 -5.87 -15.17 8.66
CA ARG A 88 -5.69 -13.71 8.64
C ARG A 88 -4.57 -13.33 9.61
N ASN A 89 -3.60 -12.55 9.14
CA ASN A 89 -2.46 -12.08 9.94
C ASN A 89 -2.71 -10.69 10.56
N PHE A 90 -3.78 -10.00 10.13
CA PHE A 90 -4.12 -8.67 10.58
C PHE A 90 -5.50 -8.62 11.26
N GLY A 91 -5.66 -7.69 12.19
CA GLY A 91 -6.96 -7.27 12.72
C GLY A 91 -7.55 -6.13 11.89
N ASP A 92 -8.28 -5.22 12.54
CA ASP A 92 -8.81 -4.03 11.86
C ASP A 92 -7.74 -3.26 11.09
N ILE A 93 -8.17 -2.59 10.02
CA ILE A 93 -7.27 -1.76 9.20
C ILE A 93 -6.64 -0.67 10.07
N VAL A 94 -5.32 -0.73 10.20
CA VAL A 94 -4.51 0.28 10.90
C VAL A 94 -3.60 1.03 9.94
N PHE A 95 -3.43 2.33 10.17
CA PHE A 95 -2.40 3.14 9.52
C PHE A 95 -1.13 3.13 10.36
N LYS A 96 -0.01 2.79 9.73
CA LYS A 96 1.29 2.79 10.38
C LYS A 96 2.27 3.62 9.56
N LEU A 97 2.76 4.71 10.15
CA LEU A 97 3.89 5.46 9.62
C LEU A 97 5.19 4.79 10.07
N CYS A 98 6.06 4.49 9.12
CA CYS A 98 7.40 3.97 9.38
C CYS A 98 8.44 4.90 8.78
N PRO A 99 9.40 5.41 9.58
CA PRO A 99 10.44 6.32 9.09
C PRO A 99 11.60 5.58 8.40
N THR A 100 11.84 4.32 8.75
CA THR A 100 12.93 3.51 8.18
C THR A 100 12.42 2.17 7.65
N GLU A 101 13.17 1.60 6.71
CA GLU A 101 12.93 0.25 6.18
C GLU A 101 12.94 -0.80 7.30
N THR A 102 13.88 -0.70 8.25
CA THR A 102 13.95 -1.63 9.39
C THR A 102 12.65 -1.63 10.20
N PHE A 103 12.05 -0.45 10.45
CA PHE A 103 10.77 -0.34 11.17
C PHE A 103 9.61 -0.94 10.37
N ALA A 104 9.60 -0.73 9.05
CA ALA A 104 8.61 -1.30 8.15
C ALA A 104 8.69 -2.84 8.13
N ARG A 105 9.88 -3.38 7.92
CA ARG A 105 10.12 -4.83 7.91
C ARG A 105 9.78 -5.47 9.26
N GLU A 106 10.17 -4.82 10.37
CA GLU A 106 9.84 -5.28 11.71
C GLU A 106 8.34 -5.38 11.97
N PHE A 107 7.57 -4.41 11.46
CA PHE A 107 6.12 -4.38 11.60
C PHE A 107 5.46 -5.60 10.94
N PHE A 108 5.94 -6.01 9.77
CA PHE A 108 5.44 -7.21 9.08
C PHE A 108 6.00 -8.51 9.69
N ARG A 109 7.26 -8.51 10.13
CA ARG A 109 7.90 -9.65 10.82
C ARG A 109 7.16 -10.07 12.08
N LYS A 110 6.70 -9.08 12.88
CA LYS A 110 5.86 -9.35 14.07
C LYS A 110 4.53 -10.06 13.77
N ARG A 111 4.13 -10.10 12.49
CA ARG A 111 2.92 -10.77 12.00
C ARG A 111 3.23 -11.99 11.13
N GLY A 112 4.49 -12.39 11.02
CA GLY A 112 4.92 -13.53 10.19
C GLY A 112 4.75 -13.32 8.67
N VAL A 113 4.67 -12.06 8.22
CA VAL A 113 4.42 -11.70 6.82
C VAL A 113 5.47 -10.71 6.28
N GLU A 114 6.71 -10.79 6.76
CA GLU A 114 7.83 -9.96 6.32
C GLU A 114 8.08 -10.02 4.81
N HIS A 115 7.77 -11.16 4.18
CA HIS A 115 7.89 -11.34 2.75
C HIS A 115 6.98 -10.39 1.94
N TYR A 116 5.89 -9.86 2.52
CA TYR A 116 5.10 -8.82 1.86
C TYR A 116 5.88 -7.51 1.71
N TRP A 117 6.69 -7.16 2.71
CA TRP A 117 7.59 -6.01 2.62
C TRP A 117 8.69 -6.27 1.59
N ASP A 118 9.37 -7.41 1.71
CA ASP A 118 10.51 -7.75 0.85
C ASP A 118 10.09 -7.79 -0.63
N LEU A 119 8.89 -8.29 -0.94
CA LEU A 119 8.32 -8.32 -2.29
C LEU A 119 8.07 -6.91 -2.86
N VAL A 120 7.40 -6.05 -2.09
CA VAL A 120 7.08 -4.68 -2.54
C VAL A 120 8.36 -3.85 -2.69
N TYR A 121 9.28 -3.97 -1.73
CA TYR A 121 10.54 -3.26 -1.74
C TYR A 121 11.40 -3.68 -2.94
N GLY A 122 11.53 -4.99 -3.19
CA GLY A 122 12.23 -5.51 -4.36
C GLY A 122 11.66 -4.98 -5.68
N MET A 123 10.32 -4.98 -5.85
CA MET A 123 9.70 -4.38 -7.04
C MET A 123 9.98 -2.89 -7.18
N SER A 124 9.91 -2.13 -6.08
CA SER A 124 10.14 -0.68 -6.13
C SER A 124 11.58 -0.31 -6.51
N VAL A 125 12.55 -1.12 -6.10
CA VAL A 125 13.96 -0.94 -6.47
C VAL A 125 14.18 -1.25 -7.95
N LEU A 126 13.55 -2.32 -8.46
CA LEU A 126 13.62 -2.69 -9.87
C LEU A 126 13.01 -1.59 -10.76
N GLU A 127 11.82 -1.07 -10.43
CA GLU A 127 11.21 0.04 -11.18
C GLU A 127 12.10 1.28 -11.18
N ALA A 128 12.76 1.61 -10.06
CA ALA A 128 13.68 2.74 -10.00
C ALA A 128 14.92 2.55 -10.90
N SER A 129 15.36 1.30 -11.10
CA SER A 129 16.51 0.98 -11.95
C SER A 129 16.20 0.96 -13.45
N GLU A 130 14.94 0.70 -13.84
CA GLU A 130 14.50 0.72 -15.24
C GLU A 130 14.23 2.15 -15.76
N ASP A 131 13.95 3.09 -14.85
CA ASP A 131 13.74 4.52 -15.13
C ASP A 131 15.04 5.37 -15.05
N SER A 132 16.22 4.74 -15.12
CA SER A 132 17.56 5.36 -15.08
C SER A 132 18.34 5.10 -16.37
#